data_AF-H0EUQ0-F1
#
_entry.id   AF-H0EUQ0-F1
#
_cell.length_a   1.000
_cell.length_b   1.000
_cell.length_c   1.000
_cell.angle_alpha   90.00
_cell.angle_beta   90.00
_cell.angle_gamma   90.00
#
_symmetry.space_group_name_H-M   'P 1'
#
loop_
_entity.id
_entity.type
_entity.pdbx_description
1 polymer ?
#
loop_
_entity_poly.entity_id
_entity_poly.type
_entity_poly.pdbx_seq_one_letter_code
_entity_poly.pdbx_strand_id
1 'polypeptide(L)'
;MLGALKGLPAVLSGEMKDTAQLNAFAVYGLESFLSREERAEIFRAMPGISSMLPIGGDTIWGNSTWAPDDLPGQNVSYGPFLNFKYQNGTSFARNYTVTESLEYLFNVTEPWFVNQIKRSYSNGIAHTTAEVDANEKDPRKWINPLETRLPLAPNLKIYCFYGIGKPAERSYFYRKSDSPLSNLNITIDTALTQGNINHGVVLGEGDGTVNLLSLGYMCNKGWNLHRYNPAGVKVKVYEMPHEPDRFSPRGGPNTGDHVDILGRQSLNDLILRVAAGRGDEIGENVVSDIVKYSERVEVREEEEWL
;
A
#
# COMPACT_ATOMS: atom_id res chain seq x y z
N MET A 1 -8.29 3.91 1.67
CA MET A 1 -6.90 3.50 1.49
C MET A 1 -6.69 3.09 0.04
N LEU A 2 -5.44 3.07 -0.45
CA LEU A 2 -5.07 2.75 -1.84
C LEU A 2 -4.38 1.39 -1.97
N GLY A 3 -4.72 0.44 -1.10
CA GLY A 3 -4.06 -0.87 -1.01
C GLY A 3 -2.75 -0.84 -0.19
N ALA A 4 -2.04 -1.97 -0.15
CA ALA A 4 -0.78 -2.12 0.54
C ALA A 4 0.27 -2.72 -0.42
N LEU A 5 1.41 -2.05 -0.57
CA LEU A 5 2.47 -2.48 -1.47
C LEU A 5 3.02 -3.87 -1.11
N LYS A 6 3.02 -4.23 0.17
CA LYS A 6 3.38 -5.57 0.69
C LYS A 6 2.51 -6.70 0.13
N GLY A 7 1.30 -6.40 -0.34
CA GLY A 7 0.41 -7.40 -0.91
C GLY A 7 0.94 -8.02 -2.21
N LEU A 8 1.62 -7.23 -3.04
CA LEU A 8 2.15 -7.69 -4.33
C LEU A 8 3.25 -8.75 -4.19
N PRO A 9 4.36 -8.55 -3.46
CA PRO A 9 5.36 -9.59 -3.26
C PRO A 9 4.80 -10.82 -2.53
N ALA A 10 3.84 -10.63 -1.62
CA ALA A 10 3.20 -11.75 -0.94
C ALA A 10 2.51 -12.70 -1.94
N VAL A 11 1.71 -12.19 -2.88
CA VAL A 11 1.07 -13.05 -3.91
C VAL A 11 2.03 -13.44 -5.04
N LEU A 12 3.11 -12.69 -5.27
CA LEU A 12 4.08 -12.98 -6.33
C LEU A 12 5.02 -14.13 -5.95
N SER A 13 5.67 -14.04 -4.80
CA SER A 13 6.75 -14.95 -4.38
C SER A 13 6.50 -15.63 -3.02
N GLY A 14 5.39 -15.30 -2.33
CA GLY A 14 5.15 -15.80 -0.97
C GLY A 14 6.10 -15.20 0.06
N GLU A 15 6.79 -14.11 -0.31
CA GLU A 15 7.75 -13.40 0.52
C GLU A 15 7.26 -11.99 0.87
N MET A 16 7.68 -11.57 2.05
CA MET A 16 7.56 -10.21 2.58
C MET A 16 8.76 -9.92 3.48
N LYS A 17 9.00 -8.67 3.88
CA LYS A 17 10.11 -8.32 4.78
C LYS A 17 10.23 -9.26 5.98
N ASP A 18 9.11 -9.56 6.66
CA ASP A 18 9.13 -10.38 7.88
C ASP A 18 9.58 -11.82 7.64
N THR A 19 9.29 -12.39 6.45
CA THR A 19 9.78 -13.73 6.07
C THR A 19 11.20 -13.67 5.49
N ALA A 20 11.55 -12.57 4.82
CA ALA A 20 12.85 -12.35 4.19
C ALA A 20 13.97 -12.09 5.21
N GLN A 21 13.61 -11.58 6.39
CA GLN A 21 14.53 -11.26 7.49
C GLN A 21 14.62 -12.37 8.56
N LEU A 22 13.96 -13.52 8.35
CA LEU A 22 14.08 -14.66 9.25
C LEU A 22 15.53 -15.18 9.28
N ASN A 23 15.97 -15.70 10.42
CA ASN A 23 17.27 -16.35 10.53
C ASN A 23 17.30 -17.64 9.68
N ALA A 24 18.49 -18.08 9.27
CA ALA A 24 18.64 -19.21 8.35
C ALA A 24 17.95 -20.50 8.82
N PHE A 25 17.89 -20.74 10.14
CA PHE A 25 17.20 -21.88 10.72
C PHE A 25 15.67 -21.76 10.58
N ALA A 26 15.12 -20.58 10.84
CA ALA A 26 13.69 -20.29 10.68
C ALA A 26 13.29 -20.29 9.20
N VAL A 27 14.13 -19.78 8.29
CA VAL A 27 13.92 -19.88 6.84
C VAL A 27 13.90 -21.34 6.40
N TYR A 28 14.86 -22.15 6.85
CA TYR A 28 14.92 -23.57 6.52
C TYR A 28 13.69 -24.33 7.05
N GLY A 29 13.28 -24.06 8.30
CA GLY A 29 12.07 -24.62 8.88
C GLY A 29 10.81 -24.20 8.10
N LEU A 30 10.69 -22.92 7.78
CA LEU A 30 9.57 -22.38 7.00
C LEU A 30 9.51 -23.04 5.62
N GLU A 31 10.62 -23.10 4.89
CA GLU A 31 10.69 -23.73 3.56
C GLU A 31 10.42 -25.24 3.58
N SER A 32 10.69 -25.92 4.70
CA SER A 32 10.44 -27.36 4.84
C SER A 32 8.97 -27.70 5.14
N PHE A 33 8.23 -26.80 5.82
CA PHE A 33 6.84 -27.04 6.23
C PHE A 33 5.81 -26.26 5.39
N LEU A 34 6.22 -25.12 4.83
CA LEU A 34 5.38 -24.23 4.05
C LEU A 34 6.26 -23.41 3.10
N SER A 35 6.63 -24.02 1.98
CA SER A 35 7.52 -23.43 0.98
C SER A 35 7.01 -22.08 0.46
N ARG A 36 7.91 -21.25 -0.09
CA ARG A 36 7.53 -19.98 -0.74
C ARG A 36 6.38 -20.13 -1.74
N GLU A 37 6.40 -21.21 -2.51
CA GLU A 37 5.39 -21.52 -3.52
C GLU A 37 4.02 -21.81 -2.89
N GLU A 38 3.97 -22.68 -1.88
CA GLU A 38 2.74 -22.99 -1.14
C GLU A 38 2.19 -21.74 -0.43
N ARG A 39 3.07 -20.87 0.10
CA ARG A 39 2.64 -19.58 0.67
C ARG A 39 2.03 -18.68 -0.39
N ALA A 40 2.67 -18.54 -1.54
CA ALA A 40 2.16 -17.73 -2.65
C ALA A 40 0.79 -18.25 -3.11
N GLU A 41 0.63 -19.57 -3.24
CA GLU A 41 -0.64 -20.20 -3.61
C GLU A 41 -1.74 -19.92 -2.56
N ILE A 42 -1.44 -20.10 -1.27
CA ILE A 42 -2.36 -19.76 -0.18
C ILE A 42 -2.75 -18.29 -0.21
N PHE A 43 -1.79 -17.39 -0.38
CA PHE A 43 -2.03 -15.95 -0.44
C PHE A 43 -2.84 -15.54 -1.67
N ARG A 44 -2.69 -16.24 -2.81
CA ARG A 44 -3.53 -16.05 -4.01
C ARG A 44 -4.96 -16.58 -3.79
N ALA A 45 -5.11 -17.67 -3.07
CA ALA A 45 -6.42 -18.27 -2.79
C ALA A 45 -7.23 -17.45 -1.77
N MET A 46 -6.57 -16.72 -0.87
CA MET A 46 -7.22 -15.85 0.12
C MET A 46 -7.45 -14.44 -0.44
N PRO A 47 -8.70 -14.02 -0.72
CA PRO A 47 -8.98 -12.78 -1.44
C PRO A 47 -8.59 -11.50 -0.69
N GLY A 48 -8.30 -11.58 0.62
CA GLY A 48 -7.94 -10.42 1.43
C GLY A 48 -6.71 -9.68 0.89
N ILE A 49 -5.65 -10.41 0.53
CA ILE A 49 -4.43 -9.77 -0.01
C ILE A 49 -4.69 -9.22 -1.41
N SER A 50 -5.42 -9.97 -2.25
CA SER A 50 -5.76 -9.55 -3.61
C SER A 50 -6.60 -8.27 -3.65
N SER A 51 -7.52 -8.10 -2.69
CA SER A 51 -8.33 -6.87 -2.55
C SER A 51 -7.51 -5.64 -2.13
N MET A 52 -6.33 -5.87 -1.56
CA MET A 52 -5.41 -4.84 -1.08
C MET A 52 -4.24 -4.61 -2.02
N LEU A 53 -4.26 -5.16 -3.24
CA LEU A 53 -3.25 -4.85 -4.24
C LEU A 53 -3.22 -3.33 -4.51
N PRO A 54 -2.05 -2.77 -4.84
CA PRO A 54 -1.89 -1.32 -4.98
C PRO A 54 -2.86 -0.72 -6.00
N ILE A 55 -3.49 0.39 -5.63
CA ILE A 55 -4.46 1.11 -6.46
C ILE A 55 -3.84 2.43 -6.92
N GLY A 56 -4.12 2.81 -8.17
CA GLY A 56 -3.72 4.08 -8.76
C GLY A 56 -2.40 4.05 -9.54
N GLY A 57 -1.80 2.87 -9.70
CA GLY A 57 -0.66 2.62 -10.57
C GLY A 57 0.46 3.67 -10.42
N ASP A 58 1.01 4.07 -11.55
CA ASP A 58 2.21 4.94 -11.58
C ASP A 58 1.89 6.38 -11.17
N THR A 59 0.63 6.81 -11.26
CA THR A 59 0.19 8.14 -10.85
C THR A 59 0.27 8.32 -9.33
N ILE A 60 -0.10 7.30 -8.55
CA ILE A 60 0.00 7.33 -7.09
C ILE A 60 1.40 6.93 -6.62
N TRP A 61 1.95 5.86 -7.19
CA TRP A 61 3.12 5.18 -6.65
C TRP A 61 4.44 5.57 -7.34
N GLY A 62 4.39 6.42 -8.35
CA GLY A 62 5.57 6.86 -9.09
C GLY A 62 5.85 6.05 -10.36
N ASN A 63 6.73 6.60 -11.18
CA ASN A 63 7.14 6.05 -12.47
C ASN A 63 8.56 5.46 -12.40
N SER A 64 9.17 5.15 -13.54
CA SER A 64 10.51 4.56 -13.60
C SER A 64 11.64 5.45 -13.07
N THR A 65 11.39 6.75 -12.83
CA THR A 65 12.41 7.74 -12.45
C THR A 65 12.19 8.38 -11.08
N TRP A 66 10.93 8.59 -10.68
CA TRP A 66 10.60 9.28 -9.43
C TRP A 66 9.24 8.84 -8.86
N ALA A 67 9.03 9.09 -7.57
CA ALA A 67 7.75 8.93 -6.88
C ALA A 67 7.37 10.16 -6.04
N PRO A 68 6.07 10.41 -5.79
CA PRO A 68 5.60 11.54 -4.98
C PRO A 68 6.21 11.63 -3.58
N ASP A 69 6.45 10.47 -2.96
CA ASP A 69 7.02 10.28 -1.63
C ASP A 69 8.55 10.14 -1.61
N ASP A 70 9.22 10.47 -2.72
CA ASP A 70 10.68 10.51 -2.80
C ASP A 70 11.28 11.60 -1.89
N LEU A 71 12.30 11.22 -1.12
CA LEU A 71 13.00 12.11 -0.19
C LEU A 71 14.24 12.75 -0.86
N PRO A 72 14.58 14.01 -0.54
CA PRO A 72 15.80 14.64 -1.02
C PRO A 72 17.05 13.86 -0.59
N GLY A 73 17.96 13.60 -1.53
CA GLY A 73 19.24 12.92 -1.25
C GLY A 73 19.16 11.41 -1.08
N GLN A 74 18.02 10.78 -1.41
CA GLN A 74 17.91 9.33 -1.43
C GLN A 74 18.76 8.72 -2.57
N ASN A 75 19.39 7.57 -2.30
CA ASN A 75 20.21 6.86 -3.29
C ASN A 75 19.36 6.09 -4.31
N VAL A 76 18.17 5.63 -3.91
CA VAL A 76 17.26 4.82 -4.73
C VAL A 76 15.88 5.45 -4.64
N SER A 77 15.28 5.74 -5.79
CA SER A 77 13.90 6.23 -5.89
C SER A 77 12.88 5.13 -5.57
N TYR A 78 11.74 5.53 -5.00
CA TYR A 78 10.62 4.64 -4.76
C TYR A 78 9.74 4.39 -5.99
N GLY A 79 10.00 5.09 -7.11
CA GLY A 79 9.24 4.92 -8.35
C GLY A 79 9.32 3.49 -8.92
N PRO A 80 10.53 2.96 -9.17
CA PRO A 80 10.72 1.54 -9.45
C PRO A 80 10.31 0.66 -8.25
N PHE A 81 9.29 -0.16 -8.43
CA PHE A 81 8.71 -1.00 -7.38
C PHE A 81 9.38 -2.38 -7.28
N LEU A 82 9.47 -3.11 -8.41
CA LEU A 82 10.25 -4.35 -8.49
C LEU A 82 11.55 -4.08 -9.24
N ASN A 83 12.68 -4.21 -8.55
CA ASN A 83 14.00 -3.99 -9.11
C ASN A 83 14.69 -5.33 -9.35
N PHE A 84 15.16 -5.59 -10.57
CA PHE A 84 15.82 -6.84 -10.91
C PHE A 84 17.30 -6.61 -11.18
N LYS A 85 18.15 -7.45 -10.58
CA LYS A 85 19.58 -7.38 -10.84
C LYS A 85 19.88 -7.98 -12.21
N TYR A 86 20.65 -7.25 -13.02
CA TYR A 86 21.18 -7.78 -14.28
C TYR A 86 22.05 -9.01 -14.00
N GLN A 87 21.61 -10.18 -14.45
CA GLN A 87 22.46 -11.38 -14.56
C GLN A 87 22.71 -11.62 -16.05
N ASN A 88 24.00 -11.61 -16.43
CA ASN A 88 24.48 -11.77 -17.81
C ASN A 88 23.71 -12.89 -18.54
N GLY A 89 23.00 -12.53 -19.61
CA GLY A 89 22.34 -13.49 -20.51
C GLY A 89 20.84 -13.74 -20.27
N THR A 90 20.17 -12.99 -19.38
CA THR A 90 18.70 -13.11 -19.22
C THR A 90 17.97 -11.79 -19.46
N SER A 91 16.74 -11.90 -19.99
CA SER A 91 15.82 -10.79 -20.27
C SER A 91 15.16 -10.18 -19.02
N PHE A 92 15.51 -10.66 -17.81
CA PHE A 92 15.00 -10.16 -16.52
C PHE A 92 15.60 -8.81 -16.09
N ALA A 93 16.09 -8.01 -17.02
CA ALA A 93 16.95 -6.85 -16.79
C ALA A 93 16.21 -5.52 -16.59
N ARG A 94 14.89 -5.54 -16.39
CA ARG A 94 14.09 -4.31 -16.36
C ARG A 94 13.42 -4.15 -15.01
N ASN A 95 13.64 -2.99 -14.39
CA ASN A 95 12.89 -2.57 -13.21
C ASN A 95 11.46 -2.23 -13.63
N TYR A 96 10.49 -2.60 -12.79
CA TYR A 96 9.08 -2.39 -13.04
C TYR A 96 8.50 -1.34 -12.09
N THR A 97 7.67 -0.45 -12.63
CA THR A 97 6.77 0.40 -11.84
C THR A 97 5.68 -0.46 -11.18
N VAL A 98 4.81 0.14 -10.36
CA VAL A 98 3.69 -0.61 -9.75
C VAL A 98 2.75 -1.18 -10.83
N THR A 99 2.48 -0.41 -11.89
CA THR A 99 1.63 -0.88 -13.00
C THR A 99 2.26 -2.07 -13.71
N GLU A 100 3.53 -1.93 -14.10
CA GLU A 100 4.28 -3.01 -14.78
C GLU A 100 4.44 -4.24 -13.87
N SER A 101 4.54 -4.05 -12.56
CA SER A 101 4.65 -5.15 -11.59
C SER A 101 3.35 -5.94 -11.46
N LEU A 102 2.19 -5.28 -11.53
CA LEU A 102 0.88 -5.95 -11.57
C LEU A 102 0.70 -6.71 -12.88
N GLU A 103 1.12 -6.14 -14.01
CA GLU A 103 1.13 -6.86 -15.29
C GLU A 103 2.05 -8.08 -15.25
N TYR A 104 3.26 -7.92 -14.70
CA TYR A 104 4.20 -9.02 -14.51
C TYR A 104 3.59 -10.12 -13.64
N LEU A 105 2.96 -9.76 -12.51
CA LEU A 105 2.22 -10.71 -11.66
C LEU A 105 1.21 -11.49 -12.50
N PHE A 106 0.34 -10.82 -13.26
CA PHE A 106 -0.66 -11.51 -14.06
C PHE A 106 -0.09 -12.41 -15.15
N ASN A 107 1.09 -12.08 -15.68
CA ASN A 107 1.76 -12.90 -16.69
C ASN A 107 2.40 -14.18 -16.13
N VAL A 108 2.83 -14.16 -14.86
CA VAL A 108 3.52 -15.30 -14.24
C VAL A 108 2.63 -16.16 -13.35
N THR A 109 1.43 -15.69 -13.00
CA THR A 109 0.46 -16.42 -12.18
C THR A 109 -0.55 -17.22 -13.00
N GLU A 110 -1.24 -18.13 -12.34
CA GLU A 110 -2.22 -19.04 -12.93
C GLU A 110 -3.46 -18.29 -13.43
N PRO A 111 -4.09 -18.74 -14.54
CA PRO A 111 -5.26 -18.07 -15.12
C PRO A 111 -6.44 -17.91 -14.15
N TRP A 112 -6.64 -18.84 -13.22
CA TRP A 112 -7.74 -18.77 -12.25
C TRP A 112 -7.59 -17.54 -11.34
N PHE A 113 -6.37 -17.24 -10.90
CA PHE A 113 -6.08 -16.12 -10.02
C PHE A 113 -6.22 -14.80 -10.76
N VAL A 114 -5.69 -14.73 -11.98
CA VAL A 114 -5.85 -13.55 -12.86
C VAL A 114 -7.32 -13.26 -13.14
N ASN A 115 -8.11 -14.30 -13.44
CA ASN A 115 -9.54 -14.16 -13.69
C ASN A 115 -10.30 -13.71 -12.43
N GLN A 116 -9.93 -14.21 -11.25
CA GLN A 116 -10.50 -13.78 -9.98
C GLN A 116 -10.26 -12.29 -9.75
N ILE A 117 -9.02 -11.81 -9.93
CA ILE A 117 -8.71 -10.38 -9.74
C ILE A 117 -9.44 -9.51 -10.76
N LYS A 118 -9.31 -9.82 -12.06
CA LYS A 118 -9.90 -9.00 -13.13
C LYS A 118 -11.43 -8.97 -13.11
N ARG A 119 -12.07 -9.96 -12.49
CA ARG A 119 -13.52 -10.01 -12.31
C ARG A 119 -14.00 -9.25 -11.08
N SER A 120 -13.15 -9.03 -10.08
CA SER A 120 -13.56 -8.50 -8.78
C SER A 120 -13.03 -7.11 -8.47
N TYR A 121 -11.88 -6.73 -9.04
CA TYR A 121 -11.14 -5.56 -8.61
C TYR A 121 -10.68 -4.70 -9.78
N SER A 122 -10.37 -3.45 -9.45
CA SER A 122 -9.72 -2.50 -10.32
C SER A 122 -8.63 -1.76 -9.59
N ASN A 123 -7.61 -1.32 -10.33
CA ASN A 123 -6.43 -0.63 -9.81
C ASN A 123 -6.19 0.71 -10.51
N GLY A 124 -7.16 1.17 -11.31
CA GLY A 124 -7.07 2.39 -12.12
C GLY A 124 -7.46 3.68 -11.39
N ILE A 125 -7.62 4.74 -12.16
CA ILE A 125 -8.03 6.08 -11.72
C ILE A 125 -9.05 6.63 -12.71
N ALA A 126 -10.16 7.15 -12.20
CA ALA A 126 -11.10 7.92 -13.00
C ALA A 126 -10.69 9.40 -12.99
N HIS A 127 -10.52 9.98 -14.18
CA HIS A 127 -10.02 11.35 -14.33
C HIS A 127 -11.13 12.40 -14.39
N THR A 128 -12.37 11.99 -14.63
CA THR A 128 -13.52 12.89 -14.79
C THR A 128 -14.73 12.43 -13.98
N THR A 129 -15.62 13.37 -13.65
CA THR A 129 -16.90 13.08 -12.97
C THR A 129 -17.77 12.15 -13.82
N ALA A 130 -17.78 12.34 -15.14
CA ALA A 130 -18.51 11.47 -16.07
C ALA A 130 -18.01 10.01 -16.04
N GLU A 131 -16.70 9.81 -15.90
CA GLU A 131 -16.11 8.48 -15.76
C GLU A 131 -16.48 7.83 -14.43
N VAL A 132 -16.44 8.60 -13.33
CA VAL A 132 -16.89 8.13 -12.01
C VAL A 132 -18.37 7.72 -12.06
N ASP A 133 -19.24 8.53 -12.63
CA ASP A 133 -20.67 8.22 -12.76
C ASP A 133 -20.94 6.97 -13.62
N ALA A 134 -20.09 6.71 -14.63
CA ALA A 134 -20.15 5.49 -15.41
C ALA A 134 -19.70 4.26 -14.57
N ASN A 135 -18.62 4.42 -13.79
CA ASN A 135 -18.03 3.37 -12.96
C ASN A 135 -18.94 2.91 -11.81
N GLU A 136 -19.85 3.75 -11.31
CA GLU A 136 -20.84 3.35 -10.29
C GLU A 136 -21.68 2.13 -10.70
N LYS A 137 -21.85 1.90 -12.01
CA LYS A 137 -22.60 0.76 -12.57
C LYS A 137 -21.76 -0.52 -12.69
N ASP A 138 -20.47 -0.47 -12.41
CA ASP A 138 -19.53 -1.59 -12.51
C ASP A 138 -19.09 -2.05 -11.11
N PRO A 139 -19.58 -3.20 -10.61
CA PRO A 139 -19.23 -3.71 -9.29
C PRO A 139 -17.73 -3.95 -9.06
N ARG A 140 -16.94 -4.07 -10.13
CA ARG A 140 -15.48 -4.22 -10.05
C ARG A 140 -14.78 -2.99 -9.52
N LYS A 141 -15.44 -1.82 -9.61
CA LYS A 141 -14.89 -0.50 -9.30
C LYS A 141 -15.24 -0.04 -7.89
N TRP A 142 -16.25 -0.63 -7.25
CA TRP A 142 -16.81 -0.14 -5.97
C TRP A 142 -15.83 -0.09 -4.80
N ILE A 143 -14.79 -0.92 -4.80
CA ILE A 143 -13.76 -0.87 -3.75
C ILE A 143 -12.66 0.15 -4.04
N ASN A 144 -12.60 0.68 -5.27
CA ASN A 144 -11.56 1.60 -5.71
C ASN A 144 -12.04 3.06 -5.51
N PRO A 145 -11.53 3.75 -4.47
CA PRO A 145 -11.94 5.12 -4.17
C PRO A 145 -11.39 6.17 -5.15
N LEU A 146 -10.55 5.77 -6.11
CA LEU A 146 -10.09 6.60 -7.23
C LEU A 146 -10.93 6.42 -8.49
N GLU A 147 -11.88 5.48 -8.51
CA GLU A 147 -12.77 5.23 -9.65
C GLU A 147 -14.26 5.38 -9.32
N THR A 148 -14.61 5.38 -8.03
CA THR A 148 -15.98 5.54 -7.52
C THR A 148 -16.01 6.64 -6.46
N ARG A 149 -17.21 7.15 -6.15
CA ARG A 149 -17.38 8.29 -5.24
C ARG A 149 -17.99 7.93 -3.91
N LEU A 150 -17.83 8.83 -2.94
CA LEU A 150 -18.59 8.80 -1.70
C LEU A 150 -20.10 8.95 -1.99
N PRO A 151 -20.96 8.33 -1.15
CA PRO A 151 -22.40 8.41 -1.33
C PRO A 151 -22.90 9.87 -1.25
N LEU A 152 -24.04 10.13 -1.90
CA LEU A 152 -24.73 11.43 -1.89
C LEU A 152 -25.40 11.71 -0.53
N ALA A 153 -24.60 11.82 0.53
CA ALA A 153 -25.04 11.92 1.90
C ALA A 153 -24.40 13.13 2.59
N PRO A 154 -25.00 14.34 2.54
CA PRO A 154 -24.40 15.57 3.07
C PRO A 154 -24.21 15.56 4.60
N ASN A 155 -24.94 14.70 5.31
CA ASN A 155 -24.81 14.51 6.76
C ASN A 155 -23.75 13.47 7.14
N LEU A 156 -23.17 12.75 6.16
CA LEU A 156 -22.07 11.84 6.40
C LEU A 156 -20.85 12.64 6.90
N LYS A 157 -20.12 12.06 7.84
CA LYS A 157 -18.84 12.58 8.34
C LYS A 157 -17.83 11.44 8.28
N ILE A 158 -16.62 11.74 7.82
CA ILE A 158 -15.52 10.78 7.74
C ILE A 158 -14.43 11.21 8.71
N TYR A 159 -13.92 10.26 9.48
CA TYR A 159 -12.80 10.46 10.39
C TYR A 159 -11.68 9.50 9.99
N CYS A 160 -10.54 10.05 9.59
CA CYS A 160 -9.37 9.27 9.19
C CYS A 160 -8.36 9.27 10.33
N PHE A 161 -8.31 8.15 11.05
CA PHE A 161 -7.34 7.91 12.12
C PHE A 161 -6.33 6.88 11.65
N TYR A 162 -5.05 7.25 11.58
CA TYR A 162 -4.00 6.33 11.15
C TYR A 162 -2.66 6.61 11.81
N GLY A 163 -1.85 5.56 11.91
CA GLY A 163 -0.50 5.61 12.45
C GLY A 163 0.49 6.18 11.45
N ILE A 164 1.51 6.89 11.96
CA ILE A 164 2.62 7.40 11.14
C ILE A 164 3.96 7.19 11.86
N GLY A 165 5.06 7.32 11.12
CA GLY A 165 6.41 7.33 11.69
C GLY A 165 7.00 5.95 11.95
N LYS A 166 6.35 4.85 11.51
CA LYS A 166 6.94 3.51 11.52
C LYS A 166 7.26 3.09 10.07
N PRO A 167 8.54 2.80 9.72
CA PRO A 167 8.91 2.50 8.33
C PRO A 167 8.15 1.31 7.75
N ALA A 168 7.57 1.47 6.56
CA ALA A 168 6.77 0.47 5.83
C ALA A 168 7.44 0.08 4.51
N GLU A 169 7.17 -1.12 4.00
CA GLU A 169 7.80 -1.65 2.79
C GLU A 169 7.37 -0.87 1.54
N ARG A 170 8.31 -0.37 0.73
CA ARG A 170 8.03 0.56 -0.37
C ARG A 170 8.51 0.09 -1.75
N SER A 171 9.60 -0.67 -1.81
CA SER A 171 10.18 -1.22 -3.03
C SER A 171 11.02 -2.47 -2.71
N TYR A 172 11.20 -3.36 -3.69
CA TYR A 172 11.82 -4.67 -3.52
C TYR A 172 12.87 -4.94 -4.60
N PHE A 173 13.94 -5.61 -4.21
CA PHE A 173 14.97 -6.13 -5.10
C PHE A 173 14.83 -7.63 -5.23
N TYR A 174 14.68 -8.10 -6.46
CA TYR A 174 14.52 -9.50 -6.81
C TYR A 174 15.73 -10.01 -7.58
N ARG A 175 15.98 -11.30 -7.42
CA ARG A 175 16.94 -12.09 -8.19
C ARG A 175 16.27 -13.36 -8.69
N LYS A 176 16.93 -14.04 -9.63
CA LYS A 176 16.52 -15.38 -10.05
C LYS A 176 16.59 -16.34 -8.86
N SER A 177 15.60 -17.22 -8.75
CA SER A 177 15.66 -18.32 -7.80
C SER A 177 16.65 -19.37 -8.28
N ASP A 178 17.64 -19.68 -7.44
CA ASP A 178 18.59 -20.77 -7.66
C ASP A 178 18.16 -22.06 -6.94
N SER A 179 16.99 -22.06 -6.29
CA SER A 179 16.52 -23.21 -5.50
C SER A 179 15.96 -24.30 -6.42
N PRO A 180 16.54 -25.52 -6.42
CA PRO A 180 16.00 -26.64 -7.18
C PRO A 180 14.68 -27.18 -6.59
N LEU A 181 14.25 -26.66 -5.43
CA LEU A 181 13.06 -27.10 -4.68
C LEU A 181 11.85 -26.19 -4.89
N SER A 182 11.96 -25.13 -5.69
CA SER A 182 10.86 -24.19 -5.93
C SER A 182 10.66 -23.95 -7.42
N ASN A 183 9.41 -23.96 -7.87
CA ASN A 183 9.06 -23.59 -9.25
C ASN A 183 8.99 -22.07 -9.44
N LEU A 184 9.18 -21.28 -8.37
CA LEU A 184 9.22 -19.83 -8.48
C LEU A 184 10.51 -19.41 -9.18
N ASN A 185 10.38 -18.68 -10.28
CA ASN A 185 11.52 -18.20 -11.06
C ASN A 185 12.30 -17.08 -10.37
N ILE A 186 11.70 -16.38 -9.40
CA ILE A 186 12.25 -15.20 -8.75
C ILE A 186 12.08 -15.26 -7.22
N THR A 187 12.99 -14.60 -6.50
CA THR A 187 12.96 -14.45 -5.04
C THR A 187 13.58 -13.10 -4.63
N ILE A 188 13.20 -12.57 -3.47
CA ILE A 188 13.80 -11.34 -2.92
C ILE A 188 15.30 -11.57 -2.68
N ASP A 189 16.14 -10.62 -3.11
CA ASP A 189 17.59 -10.68 -2.89
C ASP A 189 17.94 -10.28 -1.45
N THR A 190 17.73 -11.22 -0.53
CA THR A 190 18.01 -11.03 0.91
C THR A 190 19.48 -10.74 1.22
N ALA A 191 20.39 -11.05 0.29
CA ALA A 191 21.81 -10.75 0.43
C ALA A 191 22.13 -9.26 0.16
N LEU A 192 21.22 -8.51 -0.47
CA LEU A 192 21.43 -7.10 -0.78
C LEU A 192 21.08 -6.24 0.42
N THR A 193 22.10 -5.79 1.15
CA THR A 193 21.97 -4.77 2.18
C THR A 193 22.97 -3.65 1.91
N GLN A 194 22.46 -2.51 1.45
CA GLN A 194 23.28 -1.34 1.09
C GLN A 194 22.47 -0.06 1.22
N GLY A 195 23.01 0.93 1.95
CA GLY A 195 22.33 2.22 2.14
C GLY A 195 20.96 2.06 2.81
N ASN A 196 19.90 2.47 2.13
CA ASN A 196 18.51 2.33 2.58
C ASN A 196 17.87 0.98 2.21
N ILE A 197 18.61 0.07 1.56
CA ILE A 197 18.16 -1.27 1.21
C ILE A 197 18.53 -2.22 2.35
N ASN A 198 17.53 -2.92 2.90
CA ASN A 198 17.67 -3.87 3.99
C ASN A 198 17.14 -5.25 3.55
N HIS A 199 18.04 -6.22 3.35
CA HIS A 199 17.70 -7.56 2.84
C HIS A 199 16.83 -7.53 1.57
N GLY A 200 17.19 -6.67 0.61
CA GLY A 200 16.46 -6.51 -0.65
C GLY A 200 15.16 -5.72 -0.53
N VAL A 201 14.84 -5.16 0.63
CA VAL A 201 13.63 -4.34 0.84
C VAL A 201 14.01 -2.89 1.11
N VAL A 202 13.36 -1.96 0.42
CA VAL A 202 13.45 -0.53 0.68
C VAL A 202 12.25 -0.12 1.53
N LEU A 203 12.51 0.63 2.60
CA LEU A 203 11.47 1.12 3.50
C LEU A 203 11.18 2.61 3.20
N GLY A 204 9.90 2.94 3.13
CA GLY A 204 9.38 4.31 3.09
C GLY A 204 8.59 4.63 4.35
N GLU A 205 7.92 5.78 4.36
CA GLU A 205 7.08 6.23 5.48
C GLU A 205 5.74 5.47 5.53
N GLY A 206 5.22 5.23 6.74
CA GLY A 206 3.96 4.53 6.96
C GLY A 206 3.67 4.20 8.43
N ASP A 207 2.86 3.16 8.64
CA ASP A 207 2.47 2.61 9.95
C ASP A 207 3.17 1.28 10.27
N GLY A 208 4.24 0.93 9.55
CA GLY A 208 4.94 -0.35 9.63
C GLY A 208 4.46 -1.41 8.63
N THR A 209 3.26 -1.26 8.06
CA THR A 209 2.73 -2.18 7.02
C THR A 209 2.27 -1.43 5.78
N VAL A 210 1.49 -0.37 5.96
CA VAL A 210 0.87 0.42 4.90
C VAL A 210 1.62 1.74 4.74
N ASN A 211 1.92 2.10 3.49
CA ASN A 211 2.64 3.33 3.18
C ASN A 211 1.77 4.58 3.42
N LEU A 212 2.42 5.68 3.77
CA LEU A 212 1.77 6.95 4.09
C LEU A 212 0.84 7.44 2.97
N LEU A 213 1.23 7.30 1.70
CA LEU A 213 0.38 7.62 0.54
C LEU A 213 -0.96 6.87 0.57
N SER A 214 -0.95 5.57 0.89
CA SER A 214 -2.20 4.80 0.94
C SER A 214 -3.06 5.14 2.15
N LEU A 215 -2.44 5.43 3.30
CA LEU A 215 -3.13 5.82 4.52
C LEU A 215 -3.84 7.17 4.38
N GLY A 216 -3.12 8.17 3.84
CA GLY A 216 -3.55 9.56 3.96
C GLY A 216 -4.01 10.25 2.67
N TYR A 217 -3.68 9.74 1.47
CA TYR A 217 -3.96 10.48 0.22
C TYR A 217 -5.44 10.79 0.03
N MET A 218 -6.32 9.80 0.21
CA MET A 218 -7.76 10.01 0.03
C MET A 218 -8.31 11.01 1.04
N CYS A 219 -7.84 10.96 2.28
CA CYS A 219 -8.34 11.83 3.34
C CYS A 219 -7.85 13.28 3.23
N ASN A 220 -6.64 13.49 2.70
CA ASN A 220 -6.02 14.81 2.62
C ASN A 220 -6.22 15.51 1.26
N LYS A 221 -6.39 14.76 0.17
CA LYS A 221 -6.57 15.33 -1.18
C LYS A 221 -7.69 14.67 -1.97
N GLY A 222 -7.72 13.34 -2.02
CA GLY A 222 -8.66 12.61 -2.90
C GLY A 222 -10.12 13.00 -2.66
N TRP A 223 -10.63 12.91 -1.43
CA TRP A 223 -12.01 13.28 -1.09
C TRP A 223 -12.24 14.79 -0.97
N ASN A 224 -11.25 15.63 -1.26
CA ASN A 224 -11.45 17.06 -1.49
C ASN A 224 -11.81 17.36 -2.95
N LEU A 225 -11.64 16.38 -3.85
CA LEU A 225 -12.06 16.48 -5.25
C LEU A 225 -13.56 16.21 -5.37
N HIS A 226 -14.27 17.08 -6.09
CA HIS A 226 -15.70 17.02 -6.34
C HIS A 226 -16.12 15.65 -6.89
N ARG A 227 -15.39 15.13 -7.89
CA ARG A 227 -15.74 13.85 -8.50
C ARG A 227 -15.77 12.67 -7.53
N TYR A 228 -14.93 12.66 -6.50
CA TYR A 228 -14.89 11.59 -5.50
C TYR A 228 -15.74 11.90 -4.27
N ASN A 229 -16.12 13.17 -4.05
CA ASN A 229 -16.92 13.62 -2.93
C ASN A 229 -17.94 14.71 -3.35
N PRO A 230 -18.94 14.36 -4.19
CA PRO A 230 -19.88 15.34 -4.74
C PRO A 230 -20.81 15.95 -3.67
N ALA A 231 -20.99 15.28 -2.53
CA ALA A 231 -21.84 15.74 -1.43
C ALA A 231 -21.11 16.66 -0.43
N GLY A 232 -19.81 16.92 -0.63
CA GLY A 232 -19.03 17.75 0.30
C GLY A 232 -18.94 17.15 1.70
N VAL A 233 -18.83 15.82 1.79
CA VAL A 233 -18.67 15.09 3.06
C VAL A 233 -17.47 15.64 3.81
N LYS A 234 -17.68 16.03 5.08
CA LYS A 234 -16.60 16.54 5.92
C LYS A 234 -15.67 15.41 6.32
N VAL A 235 -14.39 15.53 5.96
CA VAL A 235 -13.32 14.63 6.35
C VAL A 235 -12.50 15.30 7.44
N LYS A 236 -12.20 14.59 8.53
CA LYS A 236 -11.26 15.03 9.57
C LYS A 236 -10.11 14.04 9.67
N VAL A 237 -8.88 14.53 9.65
CA VAL A 237 -7.67 13.70 9.74
C VAL A 237 -7.03 13.83 11.12
N TYR A 238 -6.68 12.69 11.72
CA TYR A 238 -5.91 12.65 12.95
C TYR A 238 -4.79 11.61 12.84
N GLU A 239 -3.57 12.10 12.65
CA GLU A 239 -2.37 11.28 12.59
C GLU A 239 -1.85 10.95 13.98
N MET A 240 -1.36 9.72 14.13
CA MET A 240 -0.91 9.15 15.39
C MET A 240 0.56 8.73 15.28
N PRO A 241 1.51 9.59 15.69
CA PRO A 241 2.92 9.24 15.71
C PRO A 241 3.19 7.95 16.48
N HIS A 242 4.03 7.09 15.91
CA HIS A 242 4.46 5.85 16.53
C HIS A 242 5.56 6.12 17.57
N GLU A 243 5.16 6.15 18.85
CA GLU A 243 6.04 6.41 19.99
C GLU A 243 5.97 5.23 20.98
N PRO A 244 6.64 4.10 20.67
CA PRO A 244 6.43 2.89 21.44
C PRO A 244 7.14 2.89 22.79
N ASP A 245 6.50 2.31 23.80
CA ASP A 245 7.13 2.04 25.10
C ASP A 245 8.10 0.86 24.99
N ARG A 246 9.36 1.09 25.37
CA ARG A 246 10.47 0.12 25.23
C ARG A 246 10.23 -1.24 25.91
N PHE A 247 9.37 -1.31 26.93
CA PHE A 247 9.09 -2.52 27.70
C PHE A 247 7.67 -3.04 27.52
N SER A 248 6.90 -2.48 26.60
CA SER A 248 5.56 -2.98 26.28
C SER A 248 5.65 -3.96 25.10
N PRO A 249 5.16 -5.21 25.24
CA PRO A 249 5.19 -6.18 24.15
C PRO A 249 4.31 -5.78 22.95
N ARG A 250 3.43 -4.79 23.11
CA ARG A 250 2.53 -4.25 22.06
C ARG A 250 2.76 -2.76 21.80
N GLY A 251 3.99 -2.27 21.99
CA GLY A 251 4.34 -0.86 21.76
C GLY A 251 3.73 0.15 22.73
N GLY A 252 2.85 -0.23 23.65
CA GLY A 252 2.34 0.67 24.69
C GLY A 252 1.25 1.63 24.21
N PRO A 253 0.89 2.64 25.02
CA PRO A 253 -0.31 3.45 24.81
C PRO A 253 -0.20 4.44 23.65
N ASN A 254 1.00 4.69 23.12
CA ASN A 254 1.29 5.62 22.02
C ASN A 254 1.84 4.93 20.76
N THR A 255 1.63 3.61 20.62
CA THR A 255 1.95 2.91 19.38
C THR A 255 1.10 3.44 18.21
N GLY A 256 1.75 3.66 17.07
CA GLY A 256 1.13 3.88 15.76
C GLY A 256 1.36 2.72 14.80
N ASP A 257 1.68 1.54 15.31
CA ASP A 257 1.90 0.35 14.47
C ASP A 257 0.58 -0.20 13.92
N HIS A 258 0.58 -0.67 12.68
CA HIS A 258 -0.59 -1.14 11.95
C HIS A 258 -1.57 -2.02 12.77
N VAL A 259 -1.03 -2.98 13.54
CA VAL A 259 -1.83 -3.90 14.36
C VAL A 259 -2.05 -3.33 15.77
N ASP A 260 -0.99 -2.85 16.41
CA ASP A 260 -1.05 -2.45 17.81
C ASP A 260 -1.78 -1.11 18.03
N ILE A 261 -2.04 -0.32 16.98
CA ILE A 261 -2.76 0.95 17.07
C ILE A 261 -4.14 0.81 17.71
N LEU A 262 -4.79 -0.35 17.59
CA LEU A 262 -6.07 -0.63 18.26
C LEU A 262 -5.95 -0.66 19.80
N GLY A 263 -4.75 -0.89 20.32
CA GLY A 263 -4.43 -0.78 21.75
C GLY A 263 -4.18 0.65 22.21
N ARG A 264 -4.07 1.62 21.29
CA ARG A 264 -3.77 3.03 21.60
C ARG A 264 -4.94 3.68 22.32
N GLN A 265 -4.68 4.22 23.51
CA GLN A 265 -5.73 4.83 24.34
C GLN A 265 -6.37 6.05 23.66
N SER A 266 -5.57 6.89 23.01
CA SER A 266 -6.08 8.08 22.33
C SER A 266 -6.97 7.72 21.13
N LEU A 267 -6.68 6.64 20.39
CA LEU A 267 -7.57 6.16 19.32
C LEU A 267 -8.93 5.76 19.89
N ASN A 268 -8.91 4.99 20.98
CA ASN A 268 -10.14 4.54 21.63
C ASN A 268 -10.98 5.72 22.15
N ASP A 269 -10.35 6.76 22.71
CA ASP A 269 -11.04 8.00 23.09
C ASP A 269 -11.68 8.69 21.87
N LEU A 270 -10.96 8.82 20.75
CA LEU A 270 -11.52 9.42 19.53
C LEU A 270 -12.72 8.62 18.98
N ILE A 271 -12.62 7.28 18.92
CA ILE A 271 -13.71 6.40 18.49
C ILE A 271 -14.94 6.57 19.39
N LEU A 272 -14.73 6.60 20.72
CA LEU A 272 -15.81 6.79 21.68
C LEU A 272 -16.49 8.16 21.52
N ARG A 273 -15.72 9.23 21.26
CA ARG A 273 -16.29 10.56 20.96
C ARG A 273 -17.13 10.55 19.69
N VAL A 274 -16.67 9.89 18.63
CA VAL A 274 -17.48 9.74 17.40
C VAL A 274 -18.77 8.98 17.69
N ALA A 275 -18.68 7.83 18.36
CA ALA A 275 -19.84 6.99 18.71
C ALA A 275 -20.84 7.70 19.63
N ALA A 276 -20.36 8.56 20.53
CA ALA A 276 -21.20 9.37 21.42
C ALA A 276 -21.81 10.62 20.74
N GLY A 277 -21.62 10.80 19.43
CA GLY A 277 -22.12 11.97 18.70
C GLY A 277 -21.33 13.26 18.94
N ARG A 278 -20.15 13.17 19.59
CA ARG A 278 -19.25 14.28 19.92
C ARG A 278 -18.04 14.35 18.98
N GLY A 279 -18.14 13.77 17.79
CA GLY A 279 -17.06 13.80 16.79
C GLY A 279 -16.70 15.21 16.30
N ASP A 280 -17.60 16.18 16.45
CA ASP A 280 -17.32 17.58 16.12
C ASP A 280 -16.21 18.19 17.01
N GLU A 281 -16.00 17.64 18.21
CA GLU A 281 -14.95 18.06 19.15
C GLU A 281 -13.56 17.53 18.80
N ILE A 282 -13.47 16.58 17.87
CA ILE A 282 -12.20 16.04 17.39
C ILE A 282 -11.54 17.10 16.51
N GLY A 283 -10.38 17.60 16.92
CA GLY A 283 -9.55 18.47 16.09
C GLY A 283 -8.85 17.69 14.98
N GLU A 284 -8.33 18.40 14.00
CA GLU A 284 -7.46 17.81 12.98
C GLU A 284 -6.01 17.86 13.43
N ASN A 285 -5.24 16.82 13.08
CA ASN A 285 -3.82 16.71 13.38
C ASN A 285 -3.12 16.04 12.20
N VAL A 286 -2.44 16.81 11.37
CA VAL A 286 -1.60 16.32 10.26
C VAL A 286 -0.19 16.81 10.50
N VAL A 287 0.73 15.87 10.75
CA VAL A 287 2.12 16.10 11.13
C VAL A 287 3.08 15.66 10.04
N SER A 288 2.71 14.63 9.27
CA SER A 288 3.50 14.06 8.19
C SER A 288 3.53 14.95 6.94
N ASP A 289 4.44 14.66 6.02
CA ASP A 289 4.56 15.32 4.71
C ASP A 289 3.45 14.89 3.71
N ILE A 290 2.39 14.18 4.15
CA ILE A 290 1.36 13.63 3.27
C ILE A 290 0.68 14.69 2.38
N VAL A 291 0.47 15.91 2.88
CA VAL A 291 -0.14 16.99 2.09
C VAL A 291 0.75 17.33 0.90
N LYS A 292 2.05 17.51 1.14
CA LYS A 292 3.07 17.78 0.12
C LYS A 292 3.21 16.63 -0.87
N TYR A 293 3.17 15.38 -0.41
CA TYR A 293 3.21 14.22 -1.32
C TYR A 293 1.95 14.14 -2.17
N SER A 294 0.79 14.42 -1.58
CA SER A 294 -0.49 14.44 -2.28
C SER A 294 -0.51 15.52 -3.36
N GLU A 295 0.09 16.70 -3.13
CA GLU A 295 0.21 17.76 -4.15
C GLU A 295 1.01 17.31 -5.38
N ARG A 296 2.06 16.49 -5.19
CA ARG A 296 2.90 15.95 -6.28
C ARG A 296 2.21 14.87 -7.11
N VAL A 297 1.15 14.23 -6.58
CA VAL A 297 0.35 13.27 -7.32
C VAL A 297 -0.44 13.99 -8.42
N GLU A 298 -0.29 13.53 -9.66
CA GLU A 298 -0.87 14.13 -10.89
C GLU A 298 -2.35 13.79 -11.09
N VAL A 299 -3.15 13.98 -10.03
CA VAL A 299 -4.61 13.85 -10.04
C VAL A 299 -5.16 15.24 -9.72
N ARG A 300 -5.70 15.90 -10.75
CA ARG A 300 -6.20 17.29 -10.68
C ARG A 300 -7.71 17.33 -10.73
N GLU A 301 -8.30 18.42 -10.26
CA GLU A 301 -9.73 18.68 -10.43
C GLU A 301 -10.05 19.16 -11.84
N GLU A 302 -11.29 18.90 -12.29
CA GLU A 302 -11.83 19.46 -13.52
C GLU A 302 -12.00 20.98 -13.39
N GLU A 303 -11.78 21.72 -14.49
CA GLU A 303 -11.76 23.20 -14.48
C GLU A 303 -13.06 23.83 -13.97
N GLU A 304 -14.19 23.15 -14.15
CA GLU A 304 -15.51 23.59 -13.68
C GLU A 304 -15.67 23.60 -12.15
N TRP A 305 -14.76 22.93 -11.41
CA TRP A 305 -14.78 22.82 -9.95
C TRP A 305 -13.53 23.42 -9.27
N LEU A 306 -12.68 24.13 -10.01
CA LEU A 306 -11.54 24.92 -9.48
C LEU A 306 -11.98 26.27 -8.93
#